data_AF-A5A998-F1
#
_entry.id   AF-A5A998-F1
#
_cell.length_a   1.000
_cell.length_b   1.000
_cell.length_c   1.000
_cell.angle_alpha   90.00
_cell.angle_beta   90.00
_cell.angle_gamma   90.00
#
_symmetry.space_group_name_H-M   'P 1'
#
loop_
_entity.id
_entity.type
_entity.pdbx_description
1 polymer ?
#
loop_
_entity_poly.entity_id
_entity_poly.type
_entity_poly.pdbx_seq_one_letter_code
_entity_poly.pdbx_strand_id
1 'polypeptide(L)' 'MTERSTPSTVRCDYADVSGSRAVYLTFDDGPNPFCTPEVLDVLAQHRVPATFFVIGTYAIEHLTHPTR' A
#
# COMPACT_ATOMS: atom_id res chain seq x y z
N MET A 1 37.83 2.92 -27.29
CA MET A 1 36.58 3.66 -27.02
C MET A 1 35.51 2.63 -26.68
N THR A 2 35.45 2.20 -25.42
CA THR A 2 34.36 1.36 -24.88
C THR A 2 34.35 1.60 -23.38
N GLU A 3 33.70 2.69 -22.96
CA GLU A 3 33.27 2.84 -21.57
C GLU A 3 32.13 1.85 -21.36
N ARG A 4 32.41 0.79 -20.61
CA ARG A 4 31.38 -0.12 -20.13
C ARG A 4 30.64 0.63 -19.03
N SER A 5 29.53 1.28 -19.37
CA SER A 5 28.64 1.92 -18.40
C SER A 5 28.26 0.90 -17.34
N THR A 6 28.78 1.08 -16.14
CA THR A 6 28.35 0.34 -14.96
C THR A 6 26.89 0.71 -14.72
N PRO A 7 25.98 -0.27 -14.50
CA PRO A 7 24.63 0.08 -14.11
C PRO A 7 24.73 0.75 -12.74
N SER A 8 24.34 2.02 -12.67
CA SER A 8 24.19 2.76 -11.42
C SER A 8 23.25 1.97 -10.53
N THR A 9 23.81 1.16 -9.64
CA THR A 9 23.03 0.40 -8.68
C THR A 9 22.50 1.43 -7.70
N VAL A 10 21.24 1.84 -7.87
CA VAL A 10 20.51 2.60 -6.88
C VAL A 10 20.45 1.71 -5.64
N ARG A 11 21.35 1.96 -4.69
CA ARG A 11 21.27 1.34 -3.37
C ARG A 11 20.14 2.05 -2.64
N CYS A 12 19.01 1.38 -2.57
CA CYS A 12 17.93 1.80 -1.70
C CYS A 12 18.33 1.36 -0.29
N ASP A 13 18.88 2.28 0.51
CA ASP A 13 19.28 2.01 1.89
C ASP A 13 18.06 1.79 2.82
N TYR A 14 16.84 1.91 2.29
CA TYR A 14 15.57 1.53 2.91
C TYR A 14 15.32 0.02 2.88
N ALA A 15 16.37 -0.78 3.07
CA ALA A 15 16.18 -2.19 3.36
C ALA A 15 15.43 -2.27 4.70
N ASP A 16 14.39 -3.11 4.75
CA ASP A 16 13.79 -3.51 6.02
C ASP A 16 14.90 -4.01 6.97
N VAL A 17 14.66 -4.06 8.29
CA VAL A 17 15.65 -4.50 9.29
C VAL A 17 16.27 -5.86 8.94
N SER A 18 15.56 -6.67 8.14
CA SER A 18 16.01 -7.94 7.57
C SER A 18 17.03 -7.85 6.42
N GLY A 19 17.36 -6.66 5.91
CA GLY A 19 18.20 -6.47 4.71
C GLY A 19 17.48 -6.79 3.39
N SER A 20 16.18 -7.11 3.44
CA SER A 20 15.38 -7.46 2.27
C SER A 20 14.76 -6.22 1.61
N ARG A 21 14.57 -6.29 0.29
CA ARG A 21 13.85 -5.27 -0.46
C ARG A 21 12.37 -5.37 -0.11
N ALA A 22 11.87 -4.39 0.63
CA ALA A 22 10.48 -4.31 1.04
C ALA A 22 9.81 -3.07 0.44
N VAL A 23 8.50 -3.16 0.24
CA VAL A 23 7.63 -2.02 -0.05
C VAL A 23 6.46 -2.10 0.93
N TYR A 24 6.06 -0.95 1.47
CA TYR A 24 4.96 -0.82 2.42
C TYR A 24 3.84 -0.04 1.76
N LEU A 25 2.64 -0.64 1.69
CA LEU A 25 1.46 -0.02 1.10
C LEU A 25 0.69 0.73 2.17
N THR A 26 0.40 2.01 1.90
CA THR A 26 -0.43 2.87 2.73
C THR A 26 -1.52 3.51 1.88
N PHE A 27 -2.72 3.64 2.42
CA PHE A 27 -3.87 4.27 1.77
C PHE A 27 -4.45 5.37 2.66
N ASP A 28 -4.64 6.56 2.10
CA ASP A 28 -5.21 7.73 2.78
C ASP A 28 -6.67 7.96 2.36
N ASP A 29 -7.39 8.81 3.10
CA ASP A 29 -8.70 9.39 2.75
C ASP A 29 -9.89 8.41 2.57
N GLY A 30 -9.80 7.19 3.08
CA GLY A 30 -10.89 6.21 3.11
C GLY A 30 -11.68 6.16 4.43
N PRO A 31 -12.60 5.17 4.59
CA PRO A 31 -13.08 4.23 3.57
C PRO A 31 -13.98 4.91 2.53
N ASN A 32 -13.80 4.54 1.26
CA ASN A 32 -14.63 4.96 0.14
C ASN A 32 -15.46 3.76 -0.34
N PRO A 33 -16.81 3.87 -0.35
CA PRO A 33 -17.68 2.73 -0.65
C PRO A 33 -17.56 2.20 -2.09
N PHE A 34 -17.04 3.01 -3.03
CA PHE A 34 -16.93 2.63 -4.43
C PHE A 34 -15.60 1.98 -4.80
N CYS A 35 -14.54 2.17 -4.02
CA CYS A 35 -13.21 1.65 -4.37
C CYS A 35 -12.50 0.88 -3.26
N THR A 36 -12.77 1.17 -1.98
CA THR A 36 -12.13 0.45 -0.87
C THR A 36 -12.42 -1.07 -0.91
N PRO A 37 -13.63 -1.55 -1.25
CA PRO A 37 -13.88 -2.99 -1.37
C PRO A 37 -12.98 -3.67 -2.41
N GLU A 38 -12.85 -3.09 -3.61
CA GLU A 38 -12.02 -3.67 -4.68
C GLU A 38 -10.53 -3.68 -4.31
N VAL A 39 -10.05 -2.65 -3.61
CA VAL A 39 -8.67 -2.63 -3.08
C VAL A 39 -8.46 -3.74 -2.06
N LEU A 40 -9.40 -3.93 -1.14
CA LEU A 40 -9.33 -4.99 -0.13
C LEU A 40 -9.34 -6.38 -0.76
N ASP A 41 -10.15 -6.60 -1.80
CA ASP A 41 -10.20 -7.87 -2.54
C ASP A 41 -8.85 -8.22 -3.17
N VAL A 42 -8.19 -7.23 -3.80
CA VAL A 42 -6.85 -7.42 -4.40
C VAL A 42 -5.80 -7.72 -3.33
N LEU A 43 -5.79 -6.96 -2.23
CA LEU A 43 -4.85 -7.19 -1.12
C LEU A 43 -5.05 -8.59 -0.51
N ALA A 44 -6.29 -9.03 -0.34
CA ALA A 44 -6.64 -10.35 0.17
C ALA A 44 -6.22 -11.46 -0.80
N GLN A 45 -6.49 -11.30 -2.10
CA GLN A 45 -6.09 -12.24 -3.15
C GLN A 45 -4.58 -12.49 -3.14
N HIS A 46 -3.78 -11.44 -2.96
CA HIS A 46 -2.32 -11.52 -2.92
C HIS A 46 -1.75 -11.78 -1.52
N ARG A 47 -2.60 -11.83 -0.48
CA ARG A 47 -2.21 -11.96 0.94
C ARG A 47 -1.18 -10.92 1.36
N VAL A 48 -1.34 -9.69 0.89
CA VAL A 48 -0.45 -8.56 1.17
C VAL A 48 -1.07 -7.66 2.25
N PRO A 49 -0.37 -7.38 3.36
CA PRO A 49 -0.83 -6.42 4.34
C PRO A 49 -0.66 -4.98 3.84
N ALA A 50 -1.54 -4.09 4.31
CA ALA A 50 -1.44 -2.65 4.07
C ALA A 50 -1.99 -1.87 5.28
N THR A 51 -1.60 -0.61 5.40
CA THR A 51 -2.09 0.32 6.44
C THR A 51 -3.06 1.33 5.84
N PHE A 52 -4.20 1.55 6.50
CA PHE A 52 -5.20 2.53 6.06
C PHE A 52 -5.29 3.68 7.07
N PHE A 53 -5.06 4.91 6.61
CA PHE A 53 -5.26 6.13 7.38
C PHE A 53 -6.62 6.73 7.01
N VAL A 54 -7.62 6.40 7.81
CA VAL A 54 -9.02 6.72 7.50
C VAL A 54 -9.45 8.09 8.01
N ILE A 55 -10.39 8.71 7.31
CA ILE A 55 -11.10 9.90 7.78
C ILE A 55 -12.21 9.44 8.73
N GLY A 56 -12.22 9.99 9.94
CA GLY A 56 -13.14 9.57 11.00
C GLY A 56 -14.62 9.66 10.63
N THR A 57 -15.03 10.70 9.89
CA THR A 57 -16.43 10.85 9.44
C THR A 57 -16.85 9.74 8.48
N TYR A 58 -15.97 9.33 7.55
CA TYR A 58 -16.27 8.24 6.60
C TYR A 58 -16.31 6.88 7.31
N ALA A 59 -15.44 6.68 8.30
CA ALA A 59 -15.46 5.48 9.12
C ALA A 59 -16.78 5.34 9.92
N ILE A 60 -17.28 6.44 10.50
CA ILE A 60 -18.56 6.46 11.23
C ILE A 60 -19.75 6.16 10.30
N GLU A 61 -19.75 6.76 9.11
CA GLU A 61 -20.80 6.52 8.11
C GLU A 61 -20.86 5.03 7.75
N HIS A 62 -19.71 4.39 7.51
CA HIS A 62 -19.64 2.96 7.24
C HIS A 62 -20.07 2.06 8.41
N LEU A 63 -19.88 2.49 9.66
CA LEU A 63 -20.35 1.74 10.84
C LEU A 63 -21.87 1.82 11.00
N THR A 64 -22.47 2.94 10.60
CA THR A 64 -23.92 3.18 10.73
C THR A 64 -24.70 2.69 9.52
N HIS A 65 -24.06 2.61 8.35
CA HIS A 65 -24.61 2.10 7.10
C HIS A 65 -23.61 1.15 6.44
N PRO A 66 -23.49 -0.10 6.92
CA PRO A 66 -22.60 -1.05 6.31
C PRO A 66 -23.05 -1.31 4.86
N THR A 67 -22.23 -0.89 3.91
CA THR A 67 -22.34 -1.31 2.51
C THR A 67 -22.15 -2.83 2.46
N ARG A 68 -23.17 -3.51 1.92
CA ARG A 68 -23.26 -4.97 1.82
C ARG A 68 -22.22 -5.57 0.88
#